data_AF-A0AAN5DAP8-F1
#
_entry.id   AF-A0AAN5DAP8-F1
#
_cell.length_a   1.000
_cell.length_b   1.000
_cell.length_c   1.000
_cell.angle_alpha   90.00
_cell.angle_beta   90.00
_cell.angle_gamma   90.00
#
_symmetry.space_group_name_H-M   'P 1'
#
loop_
_entity.id
_entity.type
_entity.pdbx_description
1 polymer ?
#
loop_
_entity_poly.entity_id
_entity_poly.type
_entity_poly.pdbx_seq_one_letter_code
_entity_poly.pdbx_strand_id
1 'polypeptide(L)'
;SISPMSLDVARLCKSSMESARVGTEEDKLQNGRDFYKFMFTNFPDLRVYFKGAEKFTADDVQKSERFEKQGQRLLLAVHILAETYANQEVFKAYVREDNESPSHLQDGSFPLAGLLHCLHNVSRDEDQTGRRH
;
A
#
# COMPACT_ATOMS: atom_id res chain seq x y z
N SER A 1 18.23 -5.63 21.23
CA SER A 1 17.24 -6.70 21.49
C SER A 1 15.90 -6.24 20.97
N ILE A 2 15.19 -7.05 20.22
CA ILE A 2 13.84 -6.73 19.72
C ILE A 2 12.88 -6.89 20.90
N SER A 3 12.03 -5.89 21.14
CA SER A 3 11.10 -5.96 22.25
C SER A 3 10.03 -7.03 21.99
N PRO A 4 9.52 -7.72 23.02
CA PRO A 4 8.43 -8.68 22.85
C PRO A 4 7.19 -8.06 22.18
N MET A 5 6.92 -6.79 22.46
CA MET A 5 5.87 -6.01 21.78
C MET A 5 6.08 -5.93 20.25
N SER A 6 7.33 -5.83 19.77
CA SER A 6 7.64 -5.79 18.33
C SER A 6 7.39 -7.15 17.65
N LEU A 7 7.56 -8.26 18.36
CA LEU A 7 7.23 -9.59 17.84
C LEU A 7 5.73 -9.82 17.71
N ASP A 8 4.94 -9.32 18.67
CA ASP A 8 3.48 -9.38 18.58
C ASP A 8 2.95 -8.53 17.44
N VAL A 9 3.52 -7.35 17.20
CA VAL A 9 3.19 -6.51 16.05
C VAL A 9 3.47 -7.25 14.74
N ALA A 10 4.66 -7.84 14.57
CA ALA A 10 4.96 -8.65 13.39
C ALA A 10 3.94 -9.75 13.17
N ARG A 11 3.62 -10.52 14.22
CA ARG A 11 2.68 -11.63 14.15
C ARG A 11 1.29 -11.17 13.74
N LEU A 12 0.77 -10.12 14.35
CA LEU A 12 -0.55 -9.57 14.04
C LEU A 12 -0.61 -9.02 12.61
N CYS A 13 0.43 -8.30 12.17
CA CYS A 13 0.54 -7.83 10.79
C CYS A 13 0.52 -9.00 9.80
N LYS A 14 1.31 -10.06 10.04
CA LYS A 14 1.30 -11.25 9.18
C LYS A 14 -0.07 -11.92 9.11
N SER A 15 -0.73 -12.12 10.25
CA SER A 15 -2.07 -12.71 10.29
C SER A 15 -3.10 -11.84 9.54
N SER A 16 -3.01 -10.51 9.64
CA SER A 16 -3.91 -9.62 8.89
C SER A 16 -3.71 -9.70 7.38
N MET A 17 -2.53 -10.08 6.90
CA MET A 17 -2.25 -10.22 5.47
C MET A 17 -2.84 -11.49 4.85
N GLU A 18 -3.30 -12.44 5.66
CA GLU A 18 -4.02 -13.63 5.15
C GLU A 18 -5.32 -13.26 4.42
N SER A 19 -5.92 -12.10 4.73
CA SER A 19 -7.11 -11.60 4.04
C SER A 19 -6.81 -10.88 2.73
N ALA A 20 -5.55 -10.56 2.43
CA ALA A 20 -5.14 -9.78 1.26
C ALA A 20 -3.97 -10.45 0.54
N ARG A 21 -4.17 -11.71 0.13
CA ARG A 21 -3.10 -12.55 -0.44
C ARG A 21 -2.57 -12.03 -1.77
N VAL A 22 -1.27 -12.23 -1.97
CA VAL A 22 -0.55 -11.99 -3.23
C VAL A 22 -0.53 -13.26 -4.08
N GLY A 23 -0.69 -13.13 -5.39
CA GLY A 23 -0.49 -14.23 -6.32
C GLY A 23 -0.97 -13.92 -7.73
N THR A 24 -1.09 -14.96 -8.54
CA THR A 24 -1.43 -14.86 -9.98
C THR A 24 -2.86 -15.31 -10.27
N GLU A 25 -3.55 -15.83 -9.27
CA GLU A 25 -4.95 -16.25 -9.37
C GLU A 25 -5.90 -15.04 -9.30
N GLU A 26 -7.03 -15.11 -10.00
CA GLU A 26 -7.96 -13.97 -10.18
C GLU A 26 -8.44 -13.36 -8.85
N ASP A 27 -8.72 -14.21 -7.85
CA ASP A 27 -9.12 -13.80 -6.51
C ASP A 27 -8.04 -12.96 -5.81
N LYS A 28 -6.77 -13.31 -6.02
CA LYS A 28 -5.63 -12.59 -5.44
C LYS A 28 -5.29 -11.33 -6.22
N LEU A 29 -5.43 -11.36 -7.55
CA LEU A 29 -5.30 -10.18 -8.40
C LEU A 29 -6.33 -9.11 -8.02
N GLN A 30 -7.55 -9.54 -7.68
CA GLN A 30 -8.64 -8.67 -7.26
C GLN A 30 -8.31 -7.90 -5.96
N ASN A 31 -7.58 -8.48 -5.01
CA ASN A 31 -7.16 -7.79 -3.78
C ASN A 31 -6.39 -6.48 -4.07
N GLY A 32 -5.50 -6.52 -5.07
CA GLY A 32 -4.73 -5.35 -5.49
C GLY A 32 -5.60 -4.27 -6.14
N ARG A 33 -6.59 -4.69 -6.95
CA ARG A 33 -7.56 -3.77 -7.56
C ARG A 33 -8.47 -3.13 -6.52
N ASP A 34 -8.95 -3.92 -5.57
CA ASP A 34 -9.88 -3.45 -4.54
C ASP A 34 -9.22 -2.41 -3.62
N PHE A 35 -7.93 -2.54 -3.34
CA PHE A 35 -7.17 -1.48 -2.66
C PHE A 35 -7.24 -0.15 -3.42
N TYR A 36 -6.93 -0.15 -4.72
CA TYR A 36 -6.97 1.06 -5.52
C TYR A 36 -8.38 1.59 -5.75
N LYS A 37 -9.39 0.73 -5.86
CA LYS A 37 -10.80 1.13 -5.91
C LYS A 37 -11.21 1.84 -4.63
N PHE A 38 -10.89 1.26 -3.47
CA PHE A 38 -11.15 1.87 -2.18
C PHE A 38 -10.46 3.24 -2.09
N MET A 39 -9.16 3.32 -2.44
CA MET A 39 -8.41 4.55 -2.34
C MET A 39 -8.95 5.63 -3.29
N PHE A 40 -9.20 5.29 -4.56
CA PHE A 40 -9.73 6.25 -5.52
C PHE A 40 -11.12 6.73 -5.10
N THR A 41 -12.00 5.85 -4.59
CA THR A 41 -13.34 6.24 -4.14
C THR A 41 -13.33 7.13 -2.91
N ASN A 42 -12.54 6.78 -1.89
CA ASN A 42 -12.59 7.46 -0.58
C ASN A 42 -11.62 8.64 -0.47
N PHE A 43 -10.54 8.65 -1.26
CA PHE A 43 -9.50 9.68 -1.21
C PHE A 43 -9.20 10.23 -2.62
N PRO A 44 -10.19 10.89 -3.26
CA PRO A 44 -10.05 11.39 -4.63
C PRO A 44 -8.91 12.39 -4.81
N ASP A 45 -8.52 13.12 -3.76
CA ASP A 45 -7.43 14.09 -3.80
C ASP A 45 -6.07 13.44 -4.09
N LEU A 46 -5.91 12.16 -3.74
CA LEU A 46 -4.68 11.40 -4.00
C LEU A 46 -4.53 11.01 -5.47
N ARG A 47 -5.60 11.11 -6.28
CA ARG A 47 -5.56 10.79 -7.71
C ARG A 47 -4.62 11.71 -8.49
N VAL A 48 -4.32 12.90 -7.98
CA VAL A 48 -3.40 13.89 -8.59
C VAL A 48 -2.01 13.32 -8.85
N TYR A 49 -1.60 12.34 -8.06
CA TYR A 49 -0.29 11.71 -8.17
C TYR A 49 -0.25 10.56 -9.18
N PHE A 50 -1.42 10.08 -9.65
CA PHE A 50 -1.54 9.02 -10.64
C PHE A 50 -1.65 9.62 -12.04
N LYS A 51 -0.50 9.99 -12.62
CA LYS A 51 -0.44 10.58 -13.96
C LYS A 51 -1.20 9.73 -14.99
N GLY A 52 -2.07 10.39 -15.76
CA GLY A 52 -2.93 9.75 -16.77
C GLY A 52 -4.11 8.96 -16.21
N ALA A 53 -4.30 8.95 -14.89
CA ALA A 53 -5.43 8.33 -14.20
C ALA A 53 -6.08 9.28 -13.18
N GLU A 54 -5.84 10.59 -13.27
CA GLU A 54 -6.28 11.59 -12.29
C GLU A 54 -7.81 11.65 -12.17
N LYS A 55 -8.51 11.27 -13.24
CA LYS A 55 -9.99 11.28 -13.32
C LYS A 55 -10.61 9.89 -13.25
N PHE A 56 -9.82 8.84 -12.99
CA PHE A 56 -10.35 7.48 -12.94
C PHE A 56 -11.37 7.33 -11.82
N THR A 57 -12.43 6.58 -12.14
CA THR A 57 -13.42 6.08 -11.20
C THR A 57 -13.04 4.67 -10.73
N ALA A 58 -13.76 4.13 -9.75
CA ALA A 58 -13.57 2.74 -9.31
C ALA A 58 -13.77 1.73 -10.48
N ASP A 59 -14.66 2.02 -11.41
CA ASP A 59 -14.92 1.17 -12.57
C ASP A 59 -13.75 1.19 -13.57
N ASP A 60 -13.08 2.34 -13.73
CA ASP A 60 -11.89 2.47 -14.56
C ASP A 60 -10.71 1.70 -13.94
N VAL A 61 -10.56 1.79 -12.62
CA VAL A 61 -9.55 1.02 -11.87
C VAL A 61 -9.79 -0.49 -12.01
N GLN A 62 -11.04 -0.95 -11.91
CA GLN A 62 -11.39 -2.37 -12.02
C GLN A 62 -10.96 -2.97 -13.36
N LYS A 63 -11.05 -2.21 -14.46
CA LYS A 63 -10.75 -2.67 -15.82
C LYS A 63 -9.28 -2.46 -16.22
N SER A 64 -8.48 -1.83 -15.36
CA SER A 64 -7.13 -1.42 -15.71
C SER A 64 -6.08 -2.47 -15.34
N GLU A 65 -5.36 -2.96 -16.34
CA GLU A 65 -4.20 -3.84 -16.15
C GLU A 65 -3.07 -3.15 -15.37
N ARG A 66 -2.97 -1.81 -15.47
CA ARG A 66 -2.00 -1.01 -14.70
C ARG A 66 -2.21 -1.21 -13.21
N PHE A 67 -3.45 -1.11 -12.73
CA PHE A 67 -3.76 -1.20 -11.30
C PHE A 67 -3.79 -2.66 -10.79
N GLU A 68 -3.98 -3.64 -11.67
CA GLU A 68 -3.73 -5.05 -11.34
C GLU A 68 -2.24 -5.27 -11.01
N LYS A 69 -1.33 -4.89 -11.93
CA LYS A 69 0.12 -5.05 -11.72
C LYS A 69 0.63 -4.20 -10.57
N GLN A 70 0.18 -2.96 -10.47
CA GLN A 70 0.58 -2.05 -9.40
C GLN A 70 0.06 -2.52 -8.04
N GLY A 71 -1.18 -3.02 -7.99
CA GLY A 71 -1.78 -3.59 -6.77
C GLY A 71 -1.01 -4.80 -6.25
N GLN A 72 -0.59 -5.70 -7.13
CA GLN A 72 0.23 -6.85 -6.72
C GLN A 72 1.61 -6.43 -6.21
N ARG A 73 2.27 -5.47 -6.87
CA ARG A 73 3.56 -4.93 -6.40
C ARG A 73 3.43 -4.31 -5.01
N LEU A 74 2.37 -3.55 -4.80
CA LEU A 74 2.10 -2.93 -3.50
C LEU A 74 1.85 -3.98 -2.42
N LEU A 75 0.94 -4.93 -2.66
CA LEU A 75 0.65 -5.98 -1.68
C LEU A 75 1.90 -6.81 -1.36
N LEU A 76 2.71 -7.14 -2.36
CA LEU A 76 3.99 -7.83 -2.17
C LEU A 76 4.93 -7.03 -1.25
N ALA A 77 5.06 -5.72 -1.48
CA ALA A 77 5.91 -4.88 -0.66
C ALA A 77 5.44 -4.84 0.80
N VAL A 78 4.13 -4.76 1.05
CA VAL A 78 3.55 -4.85 2.40
C VAL A 78 3.81 -6.21 3.05
N HIS A 79 3.73 -7.31 2.29
CA HIS A 79 4.05 -8.65 2.79
C HIS A 79 5.53 -8.77 3.17
N ILE A 80 6.45 -8.23 2.35
CA ILE A 80 7.89 -8.21 2.66
C ILE A 80 8.16 -7.40 3.92
N LEU A 81 7.53 -6.23 4.09
CA LEU A 81 7.65 -5.43 5.31
C LEU A 81 7.20 -6.20 6.56
N ALA A 82 6.06 -6.90 6.48
CA ALA A 82 5.57 -7.73 7.58
C ALA A 82 6.51 -8.93 7.86
N GLU A 83 7.02 -9.57 6.81
CA GLU A 83 7.90 -10.74 6.91
C GLU A 83 9.25 -10.40 7.53
N THR A 84 9.80 -9.25 7.13
CA THR A 84 11.13 -8.79 7.53
C THR A 84 11.14 -7.97 8.81
N TYR A 85 9.99 -7.62 9.40
CA TYR A 85 9.93 -6.74 10.59
C TYR A 85 10.78 -7.24 11.77
N ALA A 86 10.83 -8.56 11.99
CA ALA A 86 11.68 -9.15 13.03
C ALA A 86 13.18 -9.08 12.71
N ASN A 87 13.58 -8.80 11.47
CA ASN A 87 14.95 -8.51 11.09
C ASN A 87 15.08 -7.02 10.75
N GLN A 88 15.31 -6.21 11.79
CA GLN A 88 15.35 -4.75 11.68
C GLN A 88 16.40 -4.22 10.70
N GLU A 89 17.50 -4.95 10.46
CA GLU A 89 18.51 -4.58 9.46
C GLU A 89 17.93 -4.70 8.05
N VAL A 90 17.34 -5.86 7.72
CA VAL A 90 16.72 -6.13 6.43
C VAL A 90 15.50 -5.24 6.21
N PHE A 91 14.65 -5.07 7.23
CA PHE A 91 13.48 -4.20 7.16
C PHE A 91 13.89 -2.76 6.79
N LYS A 92 14.88 -2.19 7.49
CA LYS A 92 15.34 -0.82 7.22
C LYS A 92 16.04 -0.70 5.87
N ALA A 93 16.78 -1.72 5.45
CA ALA A 93 17.42 -1.75 4.13
C ALA A 93 16.38 -1.76 3.01
N TYR A 94 15.32 -2.58 3.15
CA TYR A 94 14.23 -2.65 2.19
C TYR A 94 13.45 -1.33 2.11
N VAL A 95 13.10 -0.73 3.26
CA VAL A 95 12.44 0.59 3.30
C VAL A 95 13.29 1.66 2.62
N ARG A 96 14.61 1.64 2.78
CA ARG A 96 15.50 2.61 2.14
C ARG A 96 15.56 2.42 0.62
N GLU A 97 15.71 1.18 0.16
CA GLU A 97 15.81 0.85 -1.26
C GLU A 97 14.52 1.19 -2.03
N ASP A 98 13.36 0.91 -1.43
CA ASP A 98 12.07 1.30 -1.99
C ASP A 98 11.93 2.84 -2.10
N ASN A 99 12.45 3.59 -1.12
CA ASN A 99 12.42 5.05 -1.12
C ASN A 99 13.44 5.69 -2.07
N GLU A 100 14.55 5.02 -2.37
CA GLU A 100 15.63 5.56 -3.21
C GLU A 100 15.43 5.29 -4.70
N SER A 101 14.55 4.36 -5.07
CA SER A 101 14.31 3.94 -6.46
C SER A 101 13.71 5.07 -7.33
N PRO A 102 14.49 5.71 -8.23
CA PRO A 102 14.04 6.87 -9.02
C PRO A 102 13.04 6.51 -10.13
N SER A 103 12.94 5.22 -10.48
CA SER A 103 12.13 4.69 -11.56
C SER A 103 10.63 4.65 -11.25
N HIS A 104 10.22 4.76 -9.98
CA HIS A 104 8.81 4.71 -9.62
C HIS A 104 8.06 6.03 -9.89
N LEU A 105 8.76 7.17 -9.82
CA LEU A 105 8.18 8.50 -10.07
C LEU A 105 7.76 8.77 -11.53
N GLN A 106 8.24 7.98 -12.51
CA GLN A 106 7.97 8.23 -13.93
C GLN A 106 6.67 7.60 -14.44
N ASP A 107 6.22 6.49 -13.83
CA ASP A 107 5.05 5.73 -14.31
C ASP A 107 3.79 5.89 -13.44
N GLY A 108 3.80 6.85 -12.51
CA GLY A 108 2.78 6.95 -11.45
C GLY A 108 2.77 5.71 -10.54
N SER A 109 3.91 5.03 -10.46
CA SER A 109 4.18 3.98 -9.50
C SER A 109 4.54 4.70 -8.21
N PHE A 110 3.68 4.62 -7.20
CA PHE A 110 4.02 5.23 -5.92
C PHE A 110 5.09 4.39 -5.24
N PRO A 111 6.27 4.95 -4.89
CA PRO A 111 7.10 4.30 -3.88
C PRO A 111 6.27 4.16 -2.60
N LEU A 112 6.53 3.14 -1.77
CA LEU A 112 5.85 3.01 -0.47
C LEU A 112 5.92 4.33 0.28
N ALA A 113 6.98 5.15 0.16
CA ALA A 113 7.03 6.51 0.71
C ALA A 113 5.86 7.40 0.32
N GLY A 114 5.48 7.43 -0.96
CA GLY A 114 4.38 8.27 -1.42
C GLY A 114 3.02 7.67 -1.03
N LEU A 115 2.88 6.34 -0.96
CA LEU A 115 1.70 5.72 -0.36
C LEU A 115 1.65 5.92 1.16
N LEU A 116 2.78 5.91 1.86
CA LEU A 116 2.89 6.15 3.29
C LEU A 116 2.60 7.62 3.58
N HIS A 117 3.00 8.54 2.71
CA HIS A 117 2.58 9.94 2.76
C HIS A 117 1.07 10.06 2.52
N CYS A 118 0.52 9.33 1.54
CA CYS A 118 -0.93 9.24 1.32
C CYS A 118 -1.65 8.71 2.57
N LEU A 119 -1.23 7.56 3.10
CA LEU A 119 -1.79 6.90 4.28
C LEU A 119 -1.61 7.73 5.54
N HIS A 120 -0.50 8.44 5.70
CA HIS A 120 -0.27 9.37 6.81
C HIS A 120 -1.21 10.58 6.71
N ASN A 121 -1.52 11.05 5.50
CA ASN A 121 -2.55 12.07 5.30
C ASN A 121 -3.95 11.52 5.55
N VAL A 122 -4.25 10.27 5.15
CA VAL A 122 -5.50 9.56 5.47
C VAL A 122 -5.69 9.41 6.98
N SER A 123 -4.68 8.92 7.71
CA SER A 123 -4.75 8.77 9.17
C SER A 123 -4.87 10.12 9.88
N ARG A 124 -4.29 11.19 9.33
CA ARG A 124 -4.49 12.56 9.84
C ARG A 124 -5.90 13.09 9.64
N ASP A 125 -6.56 12.70 8.55
CA ASP A 125 -7.95 13.06 8.30
C ASP A 125 -8.91 12.26 9.18
N GLU A 126 -8.63 10.98 9.44
CA GLU A 126 -9.37 10.18 10.44
C GLU A 126 -9.24 10.75 11.86
N ASP A 127 -8.05 11.22 12.25
CA ASP A 127 -7.82 11.88 13.55
C ASP A 127 -8.56 13.24 13.69
N GLN A 128 -8.89 13.88 12.57
CA GLN A 128 -9.67 15.12 12.53
C GLN A 128 -11.18 14.86 12.48
N THR A 129 -11.63 13.78 11.83
CA THR A 129 -13.04 13.39 11.80
C THR A 129 -13.48 12.66 13.08
N GLY A 130 -12.58 11.94 13.75
CA GLY A 130 -12.83 11.30 15.05
C GLY A 130 -12.99 12.27 16.24
N ARG A 131 -12.73 13.57 16.05
CA ARG A 131 -12.97 14.64 17.05
C ARG A 131 -14.33 15.35 16.87
N ARG A 132 -15.20 14.84 16.01
CA ARG A 132 -16.59 15.31 15.90
C ARG A 132 -17.57 14.17 16.19
N HIS A 133 -17.56 13.65 17.41
CA HIS A 133 -18.72 13.00 18.03
C HIS A 133 -18.74 13.27 19.53
#